data_AF-A0A6C0C3U4-F1
#
_entry.id   AF-A0A6C0C3U4-F1
#
_cell.length_a   1.000
_cell.length_b   1.000
_cell.length_c   1.000
_cell.angle_alpha   90.00
_cell.angle_beta   90.00
_cell.angle_gamma   90.00
#
_symmetry.space_group_name_H-M   'P 1'
#
loop_
_entity.id
_entity.type
_entity.pdbx_description
1 polymer ?
#
loop_
_entity_poly.entity_id
_entity_poly.type
_entity_poly.pdbx_seq_one_letter_code
_entity_poly.pdbx_strand_id
1 'polypeptide(L)' 'MKKLTIYIARYKSSTKNISGHSAPCSNCLCKIKELGIKKIVYVNAHGQIIKCLARKFSTNYVSVGYREYARQNITVQ' A
#
# COMPACT_ATOMS: atom_id res chain seq x y z
N MET A 1 -13.34 7.49 -18.71
CA MET A 1 -13.01 6.61 -17.57
C MET A 1 -13.31 7.30 -16.24
N LYS A 2 -13.99 6.60 -15.31
CA LYS A 2 -14.19 7.09 -13.94
C LYS A 2 -12.87 7.05 -13.17
N LYS A 3 -12.60 8.07 -12.35
CA LYS A 3 -11.36 8.18 -11.56
C LYS A 3 -11.46 7.28 -10.33
N LEU A 4 -10.66 6.21 -10.24
CA LEU A 4 -10.67 5.31 -9.09
C LEU A 4 -9.86 5.89 -7.91
N THR A 5 -10.37 5.70 -6.70
CA THR A 5 -9.66 5.95 -5.44
C THR A 5 -9.64 4.65 -4.64
N ILE A 6 -8.45 4.23 -4.20
CA ILE A 6 -8.29 3.03 -3.36
C ILE A 6 -8.11 3.44 -1.90
N TYR A 7 -8.80 2.73 -1.00
CA TYR A 7 -8.64 2.83 0.46
C TYR A 7 -7.90 1.59 0.94
N ILE A 8 -6.74 1.79 1.57
CA ILE A 8 -5.86 0.74 2.04
C ILE A 8 -5.88 0.77 3.57
N ALA A 9 -6.50 -0.24 4.17
CA ALA A 9 -6.57 -0.40 5.62
C ALA A 9 -5.76 -1.62 6.06
N ARG A 10 -5.18 -1.57 7.25
CA ARG A 10 -4.54 -2.73 7.88
C ARG A 10 -5.22 -3.00 9.21
N TYR A 11 -5.93 -4.10 9.27
CA TYR A 11 -6.48 -4.62 10.51
C TYR A 11 -5.38 -5.29 11.34
N LYS A 12 -5.38 -5.01 12.64
CA LYS A 12 -4.61 -5.73 13.66
C LYS A 12 -5.54 -6.02 14.82
N SER A 13 -5.67 -7.29 15.19
CA SER A 13 -6.51 -7.71 16.32
C SER A 13 -6.12 -7.04 17.64
N SER A 14 -4.83 -6.74 17.82
CA SER A 14 -4.30 -6.05 19.01
C SER A 14 -4.64 -4.55 19.07
N THR A 15 -5.10 -3.93 17.98
CA THR A 15 -5.45 -2.50 17.94
C THR A 15 -6.85 -2.31 17.37
N LYS A 16 -7.88 -2.63 18.17
CA LYS A 16 -9.31 -2.59 17.78
C LYS A 16 -9.75 -1.29 17.11
N ASN A 17 -9.19 -0.14 17.51
CA ASN A 17 -9.63 1.18 17.05
C ASN A 17 -8.59 1.94 16.22
N ILE A 18 -7.43 1.36 15.96
CA ILE A 18 -6.34 2.02 15.23
C ILE A 18 -5.89 1.11 14.09
N SER A 19 -6.12 1.53 12.85
CA SER A 19 -5.55 0.85 11.69
C SER A 19 -4.02 0.96 11.77
N GLY A 20 -3.34 -0.16 11.57
CA GLY A 20 -1.88 -0.16 11.46
C GLY A 20 -1.42 0.63 10.24
N HIS A 21 -0.13 0.97 10.22
CA HIS A 21 0.49 1.57 9.04
C HIS A 21 0.19 0.74 7.79
N SER A 22 -0.50 1.37 6.82
CA SER A 22 -1.05 0.72 5.64
C SER A 22 -0.60 1.37 4.33
N ALA A 23 0.48 2.17 4.37
CA ALA A 23 1.08 2.68 3.14
C ALA A 23 1.48 1.51 2.21
N PRO A 24 1.22 1.62 0.90
CA PRO A 24 1.58 0.56 -0.04
C PRO A 24 3.11 0.42 -0.10
N CYS A 25 3.60 -0.81 -0.24
CA CYS A 25 5.00 -1.07 -0.60
C CYS A 25 5.27 -0.75 -2.07
N SER A 26 6.53 -0.83 -2.51
CA SER A 26 6.95 -0.54 -3.88
C SER A 26 6.21 -1.39 -4.92
N ASN A 27 6.07 -2.70 -4.68
CA ASN A 27 5.34 -3.60 -5.59
C ASN A 27 3.85 -3.24 -5.69
N CYS A 28 3.18 -3.01 -4.55
CA CYS A 28 1.78 -2.58 -4.53
C CYS A 28 1.61 -1.23 -5.25
N LEU A 29 2.53 -0.28 -5.05
CA LEU A 29 2.50 1.01 -5.71
C LEU A 29 2.64 0.89 -7.23
N CYS A 30 3.50 -0.03 -7.72
CA CYS A 30 3.62 -0.32 -9.14
C CYS A 30 2.27 -0.76 -9.72
N LYS A 31 1.62 -1.73 -9.08
CA LYS A 31 0.32 -2.25 -9.55
C LYS A 31 -0.79 -1.22 -9.48
N ILE A 32 -0.83 -0.40 -8.42
CA ILE A 32 -1.79 0.71 -8.28
C ILE A 32 -1.65 1.70 -9.45
N LYS A 33 -0.41 2.00 -9.88
CA LYS A 33 -0.13 2.88 -11.01
C LYS A 33 -0.48 2.23 -12.35
N GLU A 34 -0.13 0.96 -12.55
CA GLU A 34 -0.49 0.17 -13.75
C GLU A 34 -2.01 0.11 -13.96
N LEU A 35 -2.77 -0.08 -12.88
CA LEU A 35 -4.24 -0.11 -12.91
C LEU A 35 -4.88 1.28 -13.12
N GLY A 36 -4.10 2.35 -13.25
CA GLY A 36 -4.60 3.71 -13.47
C GLY A 36 -5.34 4.31 -12.27
N ILE A 37 -5.09 3.82 -11.05
CA ILE A 37 -5.72 4.33 -9.84
C ILE A 37 -5.19 5.73 -9.54
N LYS A 38 -6.10 6.71 -9.42
CA LYS A 38 -5.70 8.12 -9.34
C LYS A 38 -5.30 8.57 -7.95
N LYS A 39 -6.01 8.09 -6.92
CA LYS A 39 -5.80 8.48 -5.52
C LYS A 39 -5.66 7.24 -4.64
N ILE A 40 -4.76 7.34 -3.67
CA ILE A 40 -4.63 6.37 -2.59
C ILE A 40 -5.00 7.04 -1.27
N VAL A 41 -5.67 6.29 -0.40
CA VAL A 41 -5.95 6.65 0.99
C VAL A 41 -5.36 5.55 1.87
N TYR A 42 -4.51 5.91 2.82
CA TYR A 42 -3.83 4.95 3.69
C TYR A 42 -3.57 5.58 5.07
N VAL A 43 -3.15 4.77 6.03
CA VAL A 43 -2.76 5.20 7.38
C VAL A 43 -1.24 5.21 7.50
N ASN A 44 -0.64 6.32 7.92
CA ASN A 44 0.81 6.45 8.08
C ASN A 44 1.29 5.82 9.42
N ALA A 45 2.59 5.90 9.70
CA ALA A 45 3.18 5.35 10.92
C ALA A 45 2.68 6.02 12.21
N HIS A 46 2.14 7.24 12.11
CA HIS A 46 1.57 8.02 13.22
C HIS A 46 0.05 7.80 13.37
N GLY A 47 -0.55 6.86 12.65
CA GLY A 47 -1.99 6.61 12.70
C GLY A 47 -2.83 7.64 11.94
N GLN A 48 -2.22 8.56 11.18
CA GLN A 48 -2.94 9.59 10.43
C GLN A 48 -3.41 9.05 9.07
N ILE A 49 -4.64 9.40 8.70
CA ILE A 49 -5.21 9.09 7.39
C ILE A 49 -4.64 10.07 6.36
N ILE A 50 -3.90 9.55 5.38
CA ILE A 50 -3.30 10.32 4.30
C ILE A 50 -4.05 10.03 3.01
N LYS A 51 -4.41 11.09 2.29
CA LYS A 51 -5.00 11.03 0.94
C LYS A 51 -4.11 11.77 -0.04
N CYS A 52 -3.60 11.08 -1.05
CA CYS A 52 -2.75 11.70 -2.06
C CYS A 52 -2.98 11.11 -3.46
N LEU A 53 -2.40 11.75 -4.48
CA LEU A 53 -2.38 11.21 -5.83
C LEU A 53 -1.39 10.05 -5.90
N ALA A 54 -1.78 8.92 -6.50
CA ALA A 54 -0.91 7.75 -6.64
C ALA A 54 0.41 8.09 -7.36
N ARG A 55 0.35 8.97 -8.38
CA ARG A 55 1.53 9.46 -9.10
C ARG A 55 2.50 10.30 -8.25
N LYS A 56 2.03 10.92 -7.17
CA LYS A 56 2.84 11.74 -6.25
C LYS A 56 3.38 10.91 -5.07
N PHE A 57 2.88 9.70 -4.87
CA PHE A 57 3.36 8.81 -3.84
C PHE A 57 4.58 8.03 -4.35
N SER A 58 5.60 7.95 -3.52
CA SER A 58 6.82 7.17 -3.73
C SER A 58 7.16 6.42 -2.46
N THR A 59 7.80 5.27 -2.62
CA THR A 59 8.29 4.44 -1.52
C THR A 59 9.37 3.52 -2.07
N ASN A 60 10.40 3.27 -1.27
CA ASN A 60 11.40 2.23 -1.49
C ASN A 60 11.18 1.02 -0.57
N TYR A 61 10.11 1.01 0.22
CA TYR A 61 9.81 -0.09 1.13
C TYR A 61 9.34 -1.32 0.38
N VAL A 62 10.05 -2.45 0.58
CA VAL A 62 9.65 -3.79 0.12
C VAL A 62 9.02 -4.54 1.29
N SER A 63 7.82 -5.11 1.08
CA SER A 63 7.13 -5.82 2.16
C SER A 63 7.89 -7.10 2.56
N VAL A 64 7.71 -7.53 3.82
CA VAL A 64 8.33 -8.79 4.31
C VAL A 64 7.91 -9.98 3.44
N GLY A 65 6.64 -10.05 3.04
CA GLY A 65 6.16 -11.12 2.15
C GLY A 65 6.88 -11.16 0.80
N TYR A 66 7.07 -10.00 0.15
CA TYR A 66 7.83 -9.94 -1.12
C TYR A 66 9.30 -10.33 -0.95
N ARG A 67 9.92 -9.96 0.18
CA ARG A 67 11.30 -10.39 0.49
C ARG A 67 11.38 -11.91 0.68
N GLU A 68 10.40 -12.50 1.34
CA GLU A 68 10.36 -13.94 1.55
C GLU A 68 10.10 -14.72 0.24
N TYR A 69 9.22 -14.22 -0.63
CA TYR A 69 9.03 -14.80 -1.96
C TYR A 69 10.31 -14.77 -2.79
N ALA A 70 11.03 -13.65 -2.79
CA ALA A 70 12.31 -13.54 -3.49
C ALA A 70 13.34 -14.54 -2.93
N ARG A 71 13.40 -14.72 -1.61
CA ARG A 71 14.29 -15.70 -0.95
C ARG A 71 13.99 -17.15 -1.39
N GLN A 72 12.73 -17.45 -1.68
CA GLN A 72 12.27 -18.77 -2.14
C GLN A 72 12.26 -18.91 -3.67
N ASN A 73 12.78 -17.94 -4.42
CA ASN A 73 12.71 -17.88 -5.89
C ASN A 73 11.27 -17.93 -6.45
N ILE A 74 10.31 -17.35 -5.71
CA ILE A 74 8.90 -17.23 -6.12
C ILE A 74 8.69 -15.86 -6.76
N THR A 75 8.24 -15.85 -8.01
CA THR A 75 7.87 -14.63 -8.75
C THR A 75 6.40 -14.30 -8.52
N VAL A 76 6.11 -13.06 -8.12
CA VAL A 76 4.74 -12.56 -7.93
C VAL A 76 4.42 -11.56 -9.04
N GLN A 77 3.31 -11.78 -9.75
CA GLN A 77 2.84 -10.97 -10.89
C GLN A 77 2.00 -9.74 -10.49
#